data_AF-A0A818K5S2-F1
#
_entry.id   AF-A0A818K5S2-F1
#
_cell.length_a   1.000
_cell.length_b   1.000
_cell.length_c   1.000
_cell.angle_alpha   90.00
_cell.angle_beta   90.00
_cell.angle_gamma   90.00
#
_symmetry.space_group_name_H-M   'P 1'
#
loop_
_entity.id
_entity.type
_entity.pdbx_description
1 polymer ?
#
loop_
_entity_poly.entity_id
_entity_poly.type
_entity_poly.pdbx_seq_one_letter_code
_entity_poly.pdbx_strand_id
1 'polypeptide(L)'
;NKLQEIKFKQKLFDQIYYELNLIDKQVNESTIHTKFSSIIDRLEYIEGQIHKEFTDDNNEQVKDLKKHLIDVKQRTLKKGQELLELTQSIELFHASLKKFNDYLTESERHLNTQKPIQRRFALFQTLLKQVDEHKTFQNQLEIYKQHFADLDKLAIHLKYILPKNDSIYIRNSLTSVQMRWQNILMRANERMKELDKAVQAAKKVIDQLFAQYVLIYFIFTKLTSARL
;
A
#
# COMPACT_ATOMS: atom_id res chain seq x y z
N ASN A 1 -30.03 34.80 35.15
CA ASN A 1 -30.64 35.64 34.08
C ASN A 1 -30.47 34.87 32.77
N LYS A 2 -31.57 34.42 32.14
CA LYS A 2 -31.53 33.56 30.93
C LYS A 2 -30.62 34.09 29.82
N LEU A 3 -30.55 35.41 29.65
CA LEU A 3 -29.68 36.02 28.64
C LEU A 3 -28.18 35.81 28.93
N GLN A 4 -27.78 35.81 30.21
CA GLN A 4 -26.39 35.56 30.60
C GLN A 4 -26.02 34.09 30.37
N GLU A 5 -26.94 33.16 30.61
CA GLU A 5 -26.74 31.74 30.33
C GLU A 5 -26.60 31.47 28.83
N ILE A 6 -27.44 32.08 27.98
CA ILE A 6 -27.30 32.00 26.52
C ILE A 6 -25.91 32.46 26.07
N LYS A 7 -25.47 33.64 26.52
CA LYS A 7 -24.12 34.17 26.22
C LYS A 7 -23.01 33.25 26.70
N PHE A 8 -23.18 32.62 27.86
CA PHE A 8 -22.23 31.65 28.38
C PHE A 8 -22.13 30.41 27.49
N LYS A 9 -23.26 29.83 27.05
CA LYS A 9 -23.25 28.68 26.12
C LYS A 9 -22.63 29.03 24.76
N GLN A 10 -22.91 30.23 24.22
CA GLN A 10 -22.28 30.73 23.00
C GLN A 10 -20.75 30.76 23.12
N LYS A 11 -20.22 31.24 24.25
CA LYS A 11 -18.78 31.25 24.51
C LYS A 11 -18.18 29.84 24.58
N LEU A 12 -18.91 28.86 25.11
CA LEU A 12 -18.48 27.46 25.12
C LEU A 12 -18.41 26.88 23.70
N PHE A 13 -19.35 27.26 22.82
CA PHE A 13 -19.28 26.89 21.41
C PHE A 13 -18.06 27.47 20.72
N ASP A 14 -17.73 28.75 20.96
CA ASP A 14 -16.52 29.39 20.41
C ASP A 14 -15.23 28.68 20.88
N GLN A 15 -15.22 28.17 22.11
CA GLN A 15 -14.11 27.37 22.63
C GLN A 15 -13.99 26.02 21.93
N ILE A 16 -15.10 25.29 21.76
CA ILE A 16 -15.12 24.03 20.99
C ILE A 16 -14.60 24.27 19.58
N TYR A 17 -15.02 25.37 18.96
CA TYR A 17 -14.55 25.82 17.65
C TYR A 17 -13.04 25.96 17.57
N TYR A 18 -12.47 26.68 18.54
CA TYR A 18 -11.03 26.89 18.61
C TYR A 18 -10.28 25.57 18.79
N GLU A 19 -10.76 24.68 19.65
CA GLU A 19 -10.15 23.38 19.91
C GLU A 19 -10.21 22.44 18.71
N LEU A 20 -11.32 22.42 17.97
CA LEU A 20 -11.44 21.66 16.71
C LEU A 20 -10.38 22.12 15.68
N ASN A 21 -10.14 23.43 15.56
CA ASN A 21 -9.12 23.97 14.67
C ASN A 21 -7.68 23.69 15.15
N LEU A 22 -7.47 23.49 16.46
CA LEU A 22 -6.15 23.10 16.98
C LEU A 22 -5.81 21.65 16.66
N ILE A 23 -6.82 20.77 16.55
CA ILE A 23 -6.60 19.38 16.16
C ILE A 23 -5.89 19.30 14.81
N ASP A 24 -6.27 20.13 13.83
CA ASP A 24 -5.65 20.19 12.50
C ASP A 24 -4.14 20.47 12.52
N LYS A 25 -3.65 21.19 13.54
CA LYS A 25 -2.26 21.62 13.63
C LYS A 25 -1.37 20.62 14.39
N GLN A 26 -1.97 19.69 15.13
CA GLN A 26 -1.27 18.79 16.05
C GLN A 26 -1.83 17.37 16.01
N VAL A 27 -2.18 16.89 14.81
CA VAL A 27 -2.74 15.56 14.64
C VAL A 27 -1.71 14.51 15.05
N ASN A 28 -1.93 13.89 16.20
CA ASN A 28 -1.24 12.69 16.66
C ASN A 28 -2.26 11.80 17.37
N GLU A 29 -1.92 10.53 17.57
CA GLU A 29 -2.82 9.51 18.13
C GLU A 29 -3.46 9.96 19.47
N SER A 30 -2.69 10.64 20.33
CA SER A 30 -3.17 11.22 21.59
C SER A 30 -4.17 12.37 21.40
N THR A 31 -3.91 13.29 20.46
CA THR A 31 -4.81 14.39 20.08
C THR A 31 -6.13 13.87 19.52
N ILE A 32 -6.08 12.83 18.69
CA ILE A 32 -7.27 12.23 18.08
C ILE A 32 -8.14 11.56 19.15
N HIS A 33 -7.58 10.65 19.94
CA HIS A 33 -8.41 9.86 20.86
C HIS A 33 -8.80 10.61 22.14
N THR A 34 -7.96 11.51 22.64
CA THR A 34 -8.21 12.16 23.95
C THR A 34 -8.93 13.50 23.79
N LYS A 35 -8.41 14.40 22.94
CA LYS A 35 -8.96 15.76 22.84
C LYS A 35 -10.30 15.76 22.10
N PHE A 36 -10.43 15.00 21.02
CA PHE A 36 -11.68 14.93 20.27
C PHE A 36 -12.81 14.28 21.08
N SER A 37 -12.53 13.19 21.82
CA SER A 37 -13.51 12.57 22.72
C SER A 37 -13.99 13.56 23.78
N SER A 38 -13.07 14.30 24.41
CA SER A 38 -13.43 15.33 25.38
C SER A 38 -14.28 16.47 24.79
N ILE A 39 -14.10 16.80 23.50
CA ILE A 39 -14.95 17.77 22.81
C ILE A 39 -16.36 17.21 22.62
N ILE A 40 -16.49 15.95 22.22
CA ILE A 40 -17.78 15.27 22.06
C ILE A 40 -18.54 15.26 23.39
N ASP A 41 -17.91 14.80 24.47
CA ASP A 41 -18.55 14.72 25.80
C ASP A 41 -19.05 16.08 26.27
N ARG A 42 -18.25 17.14 26.05
CA ARG A 42 -18.65 18.52 26.38
C ARG A 42 -19.80 19.02 25.51
N LEU A 43 -19.80 18.70 24.23
CA LEU A 43 -20.87 19.09 23.31
C LEU A 43 -22.19 18.41 23.67
N GLU A 44 -22.17 17.11 23.97
CA GLU A 44 -23.34 16.35 24.43
C GLU A 44 -23.88 16.89 25.75
N TYR A 45 -22.99 17.24 26.69
CA TYR A 45 -23.39 17.88 27.94
C TYR A 45 -24.07 19.24 27.70
N ILE A 46 -23.48 20.11 26.86
CA ILE A 46 -24.06 21.42 26.54
C ILE A 46 -25.42 21.27 25.85
N GLU A 47 -25.53 20.34 24.89
CA GLU A 47 -26.78 20.01 24.21
C GLU A 47 -27.87 19.57 25.19
N GLY A 48 -27.53 18.69 26.15
CA GLY A 48 -28.47 18.24 27.17
C GLY A 48 -28.97 19.37 28.07
N GLN A 49 -28.11 20.33 28.42
CA GLN A 49 -28.51 21.52 29.18
C GLN A 49 -29.43 22.42 28.35
N ILE A 50 -29.11 22.64 27.06
CA ILE A 50 -29.92 23.51 26.19
C ILE A 50 -31.33 22.97 26.02
N HIS A 51 -31.48 21.66 25.81
CA HIS A 51 -32.79 21.01 25.68
C HIS A 51 -33.63 21.11 26.95
N LYS A 52 -33.00 21.11 28.14
CA LYS A 52 -33.70 21.24 29.43
C LYS A 52 -34.06 22.68 29.78
N GLU A 53 -33.17 23.62 29.54
CA GLU A 53 -33.28 25.01 30.02
C GLU A 53 -33.99 25.95 29.02
N PHE A 54 -33.96 25.64 27.71
CA PHE A 54 -34.44 26.53 26.64
C PHE A 54 -35.49 25.87 25.73
N THR A 55 -36.68 25.66 26.29
CA THR A 55 -37.84 25.06 25.59
C THR A 55 -38.71 26.05 24.81
N ASP A 56 -38.57 27.36 25.05
CA ASP A 56 -39.36 28.39 24.38
C ASP A 56 -38.83 28.69 22.97
N ASP A 57 -39.40 27.99 21.99
CA ASP A 57 -39.03 28.11 20.58
C ASP A 57 -39.50 29.41 19.93
N ASN A 58 -40.29 30.26 20.60
CA ASN A 58 -40.69 31.55 20.06
C ASN A 58 -39.63 32.65 20.32
N ASN A 59 -38.69 32.42 21.24
CA ASN A 59 -37.63 33.37 21.56
C ASN A 59 -36.52 33.35 20.49
N GLU A 60 -36.27 34.50 19.86
CA GLU A 60 -35.27 34.65 18.80
C GLU A 60 -33.84 34.30 19.26
N GLN A 61 -33.46 34.66 20.49
CA GLN A 61 -32.15 34.33 21.05
C GLN A 61 -31.98 32.82 21.31
N VAL A 62 -33.07 32.12 21.65
CA VAL A 62 -33.08 30.67 21.79
C VAL A 62 -32.97 29.99 20.43
N LYS A 63 -33.64 30.51 19.39
CA LYS A 63 -33.48 30.04 18.01
C LYS A 63 -32.03 30.17 17.54
N ASP A 64 -31.41 31.33 17.76
CA ASP A 64 -30.01 31.56 17.40
C ASP A 64 -29.05 30.63 18.14
N LEU A 65 -29.28 30.39 19.43
CA LEU A 65 -28.51 29.44 20.23
C LEU A 65 -28.63 28.01 19.68
N LYS A 66 -29.85 27.55 19.36
CA LYS A 66 -30.10 26.23 18.78
C LYS A 66 -29.48 26.09 17.38
N LYS A 67 -29.51 27.15 16.57
CA LYS A 67 -28.83 27.19 15.26
C LYS A 67 -27.32 27.05 15.41
N HIS A 68 -26.71 27.76 16.36
CA HIS A 68 -25.27 27.63 16.64
C HIS A 68 -24.92 26.22 17.14
N LEU A 69 -25.75 25.63 18.00
CA LEU A 69 -25.59 24.23 18.43
C LEU A 69 -25.58 23.26 17.23
N ILE A 70 -26.50 23.42 16.27
CA ILE A 70 -26.55 22.58 15.07
C ILE A 70 -25.27 22.73 14.24
N ASP A 71 -24.79 23.95 14.03
CA ASP A 71 -23.56 24.22 13.28
C ASP A 71 -22.32 23.61 13.95
N VAL A 72 -22.17 23.77 15.27
CA VAL A 72 -21.09 23.14 16.05
C VAL A 72 -21.16 21.62 15.95
N LYS A 73 -22.35 21.03 16.04
CA LYS A 73 -22.57 19.59 15.88
C LYS A 73 -22.16 19.10 14.50
N GLN A 74 -22.58 19.80 13.44
CA GLN A 74 -22.23 19.43 12.07
C GLN A 74 -20.73 19.46 11.84
N ARG A 75 -20.03 20.48 12.38
CA ARG A 75 -18.57 20.55 12.25
C ARG A 75 -17.84 19.52 13.09
N THR A 76 -18.30 19.26 14.31
CA THR A 76 -17.75 18.20 15.16
C THR A 76 -17.90 16.85 14.46
N LEU A 77 -19.07 16.57 13.89
CA LEU A 77 -19.33 15.34 13.12
C LEU A 77 -18.39 15.22 11.91
N LYS A 78 -18.29 16.27 11.09
CA LYS A 78 -17.38 16.30 9.94
C LYS A 78 -15.94 16.05 10.36
N LYS A 79 -15.48 16.70 11.43
CA LYS A 79 -14.14 16.50 11.97
C LYS A 79 -13.94 15.05 12.41
N GLY A 80 -14.94 14.44 13.05
CA GLY A 80 -14.90 13.03 13.44
C GLY A 80 -14.74 12.09 12.25
N GLN A 81 -15.42 12.37 11.14
CA GLN A 81 -15.26 11.59 9.90
C GLN A 81 -13.84 11.72 9.33
N GLU A 82 -13.30 12.93 9.23
CA GLU A 82 -11.93 13.18 8.76
C GLU A 82 -10.88 12.45 9.61
N LEU A 83 -11.04 12.46 10.95
CA LEU A 83 -10.13 11.78 11.87
C LEU A 83 -10.24 10.25 11.76
N LEU A 84 -11.43 9.72 11.54
CA LEU A 84 -11.65 8.30 11.32
C LEU A 84 -10.99 7.83 10.01
N GLU A 85 -11.21 8.56 8.92
CA GLU A 85 -10.59 8.27 7.61
C GLU A 85 -9.06 8.32 7.69
N LEU A 86 -8.52 9.29 8.44
CA LEU A 86 -7.09 9.37 8.68
C LEU A 86 -6.58 8.15 9.46
N THR A 87 -7.24 7.78 10.55
CA THR A 87 -6.86 6.63 11.38
C THR A 87 -6.85 5.35 10.56
N GLN A 88 -7.91 5.13 9.76
CA GLN A 88 -8.00 4.00 8.84
C GLN A 88 -6.89 4.01 7.79
N SER A 89 -6.56 5.19 7.25
CA SER A 89 -5.46 5.34 6.28
C SER A 89 -4.10 4.99 6.89
N ILE A 90 -3.85 5.36 8.14
CA ILE A 90 -2.63 5.03 8.88
C ILE A 90 -2.53 3.51 9.07
N GLU A 91 -3.59 2.89 9.60
CA GLU A 91 -3.65 1.44 9.79
C GLU A 91 -3.43 0.68 8.47
N LEU A 92 -4.10 1.14 7.40
CA LEU A 92 -3.98 0.54 6.07
C LEU A 92 -2.57 0.69 5.51
N PHE A 93 -1.91 1.84 5.72
CA PHE A 93 -0.51 2.04 5.34
C PHE A 93 0.40 1.06 6.07
N HIS A 94 0.29 0.95 7.40
CA HIS A 94 1.12 0.02 8.18
C HIS A 94 0.90 -1.44 7.78
N ALA A 95 -0.37 -1.85 7.59
CA ALA A 95 -0.70 -3.19 7.14
C ALA A 95 -0.15 -3.49 5.73
N SER A 96 -0.30 -2.54 4.80
CA SER A 96 0.20 -2.68 3.42
C SER A 96 1.72 -2.69 3.36
N LEU A 97 2.39 -1.82 4.13
CA LEU A 97 3.84 -1.78 4.26
C LEU A 97 4.39 -3.09 4.81
N LYS A 98 3.75 -3.65 5.86
CA LYS A 98 4.14 -4.95 6.43
C LYS A 98 3.99 -6.06 5.39
N LYS A 99 2.83 -6.18 4.75
CA LYS A 99 2.58 -7.18 3.70
C LYS A 99 3.61 -7.10 2.58
N PHE A 100 3.94 -5.89 2.14
CA PHE A 100 4.92 -5.70 1.08
C PHE A 100 6.34 -6.05 1.53
N ASN A 101 6.74 -5.70 2.76
CA ASN A 101 8.04 -6.11 3.32
C ASN A 101 8.17 -7.63 3.47
N ASP A 102 7.10 -8.31 3.91
CA ASP A 102 7.06 -9.77 4.01
C ASP A 102 7.26 -10.39 2.62
N TYR A 103 6.59 -9.85 1.59
CA TYR A 103 6.75 -10.28 0.20
C TYR A 103 8.15 -10.02 -0.37
N LEU A 104 8.75 -8.85 -0.09
CA LEU A 104 10.12 -8.54 -0.52
C LEU A 104 11.11 -9.54 0.07
N THR A 105 10.95 -9.86 1.35
CA THR A 105 11.81 -10.82 2.06
C THR A 105 11.70 -12.21 1.45
N GLU A 106 10.48 -12.66 1.13
CA GLU A 106 10.26 -13.95 0.48
C GLU A 106 10.83 -13.97 -0.95
N SER A 107 10.67 -12.89 -1.70
CA SER A 107 11.19 -12.75 -3.06
C SER A 107 12.73 -12.74 -3.09
N GLU A 108 13.35 -12.06 -2.14
CA GLU A 108 14.80 -12.07 -1.95
C GLU A 108 15.30 -13.48 -1.61
N ARG A 109 14.61 -14.18 -0.71
CA ARG A 109 14.90 -15.58 -0.36
C ARG A 109 14.77 -16.50 -1.57
N HIS A 110 13.69 -16.36 -2.35
CA HIS A 110 13.48 -17.12 -3.58
C HIS A 110 14.64 -16.93 -4.56
N LEU A 111 15.08 -15.68 -4.78
CA LEU A 111 16.20 -15.37 -5.66
C LEU A 111 17.55 -15.89 -5.14
N ASN A 112 17.76 -15.87 -3.82
CA ASN A 112 19.00 -16.35 -3.20
C ASN A 112 19.12 -17.89 -3.19
N THR A 113 17.98 -18.60 -3.23
CA THR A 113 17.94 -20.07 -3.19
C THR A 113 17.82 -20.71 -4.57
N GLN A 114 17.83 -19.91 -5.64
CA GLN A 114 17.79 -20.41 -7.02
C GLN A 114 18.98 -21.34 -7.31
N LYS A 115 18.68 -22.50 -7.90
CA LYS A 115 19.71 -23.42 -8.38
C LYS A 115 20.51 -22.78 -9.53
N PRO A 116 21.78 -23.18 -9.74
CA PRO A 116 22.55 -22.77 -10.92
C PRO A 116 21.80 -23.05 -12.22
N ILE A 117 22.00 -22.22 -13.24
CA ILE A 117 21.38 -22.44 -14.56
C ILE A 117 21.92 -23.74 -15.15
N GLN A 118 21.00 -24.62 -15.55
CA GLN A 118 21.36 -25.87 -16.18
C GLN A 118 21.87 -25.63 -17.60
N ARG A 119 23.16 -25.91 -17.84
CA ARG A 119 23.81 -25.73 -19.16
C ARG A 119 24.18 -27.04 -19.85
N ARG A 120 24.03 -28.20 -19.19
CA ARG A 120 24.29 -29.51 -19.82
C ARG A 120 23.13 -29.90 -20.73
N PHE A 121 23.45 -30.24 -21.97
CA PHE A 121 22.51 -30.68 -23.00
C PHE A 121 21.59 -31.83 -22.54
N ALA A 122 22.15 -32.86 -21.89
CA ALA A 122 21.40 -34.02 -21.41
C ALA A 122 20.29 -33.69 -20.38
N LEU A 123 20.31 -32.47 -19.83
CA LEU A 123 19.35 -31.99 -18.84
C LEU A 123 18.53 -30.81 -19.37
N PHE A 124 18.29 -30.75 -20.69
CA PHE A 124 17.53 -29.68 -21.32
C PHE A 124 16.11 -29.52 -20.74
N GLN A 125 15.44 -30.62 -20.39
CA GLN A 125 14.13 -30.58 -19.72
C GLN A 125 14.19 -29.85 -18.37
N THR A 126 15.26 -30.04 -17.59
CA THR A 126 15.47 -29.31 -16.34
C THR A 126 15.66 -27.81 -16.57
N LEU A 127 16.37 -27.43 -17.64
CA LEU A 127 16.51 -26.02 -18.02
C LEU A 127 15.15 -25.39 -18.36
N LEU A 128 14.31 -26.08 -19.14
CA LEU A 128 12.96 -25.59 -19.45
C LEU A 128 12.11 -25.43 -18.18
N LYS A 129 12.19 -26.38 -17.25
CA LYS A 129 11.53 -26.26 -15.95
C LYS A 129 12.01 -25.03 -15.17
N GLN A 130 13.31 -24.74 -15.17
CA GLN A 130 13.84 -23.52 -14.54
C GLN A 130 13.28 -22.25 -15.19
N VAL A 131 13.05 -22.24 -16.51
CA VAL A 131 12.43 -21.10 -17.21
C VAL A 131 10.98 -20.92 -16.76
N ASP A 132 10.19 -21.99 -16.72
CA ASP A 132 8.77 -21.91 -16.38
C ASP A 132 8.53 -21.51 -14.91
N GLU A 133 9.33 -22.06 -14.00
CA GLU A 133 9.34 -21.64 -12.59
C GLU A 133 9.68 -20.15 -12.46
N HIS A 134 10.70 -19.67 -13.17
CA HIS A 134 11.12 -18.27 -13.12
C HIS A 134 10.11 -17.32 -13.79
N LYS A 135 9.41 -17.75 -14.85
CA LYS A 135 8.30 -17.00 -15.44
C LYS A 135 7.13 -16.85 -14.47
N THR A 136 6.84 -17.90 -13.72
CA THR A 136 5.80 -17.85 -12.66
C THR A 136 6.17 -16.81 -11.61
N PHE A 137 7.44 -16.77 -11.20
CA PHE A 137 7.93 -15.72 -10.29
C PHE A 137 7.82 -14.32 -10.91
N GLN A 138 8.18 -14.12 -12.19
CA GLN A 138 8.01 -12.83 -12.86
C GLN A 138 6.53 -12.38 -12.96
N ASN A 139 5.61 -13.31 -13.19
CA ASN A 139 4.17 -13.00 -13.18
C ASN A 139 3.69 -12.54 -11.78
N GLN A 140 4.22 -13.16 -10.72
CA GLN A 140 3.93 -12.71 -9.35
C GLN A 140 4.48 -11.30 -9.10
N LEU A 141 5.68 -10.99 -9.58
CA LEU A 141 6.25 -9.64 -9.49
C LEU A 141 5.36 -8.60 -10.19
N GLU A 142 4.76 -8.95 -11.33
CA GLU A 142 3.86 -8.05 -12.06
C GLU A 142 2.62 -7.68 -11.24
N ILE A 143 2.01 -8.65 -10.56
CA ILE A 143 0.85 -8.41 -9.68
C ILE A 143 1.21 -7.45 -8.54
N TYR A 144 2.39 -7.62 -7.94
CA TYR A 144 2.84 -6.80 -6.82
C TYR A 144 3.26 -5.38 -7.19
N LYS A 145 3.41 -5.06 -8.49
CA LYS A 145 3.59 -3.66 -8.92
C LYS A 145 2.41 -2.79 -8.52
N GLN A 146 1.19 -3.32 -8.63
CA GLN A 146 0.00 -2.58 -8.24
C GLN A 146 -0.02 -2.33 -6.71
N HIS A 147 0.36 -3.33 -5.92
CA HIS A 147 0.47 -3.18 -4.47
C HIS A 147 1.50 -2.12 -4.05
N PHE A 148 2.64 -2.05 -4.76
CA PHE A 148 3.61 -0.97 -4.54
C PHE A 148 3.02 0.41 -4.88
N ALA A 149 2.30 0.53 -6.01
CA ALA A 149 1.66 1.78 -6.41
C ALA A 149 0.58 2.23 -5.41
N ASP A 150 -0.20 1.30 -4.86
CA ASP A 150 -1.23 1.62 -3.86
C ASP A 150 -0.60 2.00 -2.52
N LEU A 151 0.49 1.34 -2.11
CA LEU A 151 1.28 1.72 -0.94
C LEU A 151 1.87 3.14 -1.08
N ASP A 152 2.38 3.48 -2.26
CA ASP A 152 2.92 4.81 -2.55
C ASP A 152 1.84 5.90 -2.48
N LYS A 153 0.65 5.65 -3.03
CA LYS A 153 -0.50 6.57 -2.91
C LYS A 153 -0.89 6.81 -1.45
N LEU A 154 -0.98 5.76 -0.64
CA LEU A 154 -1.30 5.87 0.79
C LEU A 154 -0.23 6.68 1.53
N ALA A 155 1.04 6.44 1.23
CA ALA A 155 2.15 7.16 1.82
C ALA A 155 2.13 8.65 1.45
N ILE A 156 1.86 8.99 0.18
CA ILE A 156 1.72 10.36 -0.28
C ILE A 156 0.57 11.05 0.45
N HIS A 157 -0.60 10.40 0.55
CA HIS A 157 -1.74 10.93 1.29
C HIS A 157 -1.37 11.27 2.74
N LEU A 158 -0.76 10.32 3.46
CA LEU A 158 -0.39 10.51 4.86
C LEU A 158 0.73 11.53 5.07
N LYS A 159 1.67 11.64 4.12
CA LYS A 159 2.81 12.56 4.20
C LYS A 159 2.40 14.02 4.38
N TYR A 160 1.29 14.44 3.77
CA TYR A 160 0.79 15.82 3.81
C TYR A 160 -0.09 16.13 5.02
N ILE A 161 -0.60 15.09 5.71
CA ILE A 161 -1.52 15.23 6.83
C ILE A 161 -0.79 15.06 8.17
N LEU A 162 0.17 14.14 8.22
CA LEU A 162 0.85 13.79 9.45
C LEU A 162 1.97 14.77 9.84
N PRO A 163 2.32 14.82 11.14
CA PRO A 163 3.45 15.60 11.63
C PRO A 163 4.76 15.27 10.92
N LYS A 164 5.71 16.20 10.99
CA LYS A 164 7.01 16.10 10.31
C LYS A 164 7.77 14.80 10.63
N ASN A 165 7.72 14.31 11.87
CA ASN A 165 8.43 13.09 12.27
C ASN A 165 7.86 11.86 11.59
N ASP A 166 6.52 11.71 11.58
CA ASP A 166 5.84 10.59 10.92
C ASP A 166 6.00 10.66 9.40
N SER A 167 5.96 11.88 8.85
CA SER A 167 6.25 12.13 7.42
C SER A 167 7.67 11.68 7.02
N ILE A 168 8.67 11.89 7.89
CA ILE A 168 10.04 11.39 7.69
C ILE A 168 10.07 9.86 7.75
N TYR A 169 9.40 9.25 8.73
CA TYR A 169 9.31 7.79 8.85
C TYR A 169 8.71 7.15 7.60
N ILE A 170 7.59 7.68 7.11
CA ILE A 170 6.91 7.20 5.90
C ILE A 170 7.84 7.27 4.69
N ARG A 171 8.50 8.42 4.49
CA ARG A 171 9.45 8.61 3.39
C ARG A 171 10.61 7.60 3.44
N ASN A 172 11.20 7.41 4.62
CA ASN A 172 12.35 6.51 4.78
C ASN A 172 11.93 5.05 4.53
N SER A 173 10.76 4.66 5.04
CA SER A 173 10.18 3.33 4.83
C SER A 173 9.92 3.06 3.35
N LEU A 174 9.29 4.00 2.64
CA LEU A 174 9.10 3.91 1.18
C LEU A 174 10.43 3.80 0.43
N THR A 175 11.41 4.63 0.77
CA THR A 175 12.73 4.61 0.12
C THR A 175 13.39 3.24 0.25
N SER A 176 13.36 2.66 1.46
CA SER A 176 13.90 1.32 1.72
C SER A 176 13.19 0.24 0.89
N VAL A 177 11.86 0.26 0.90
CA VAL A 177 11.02 -0.67 0.15
C VAL A 177 11.26 -0.55 -1.37
N GLN A 178 11.34 0.66 -1.89
CA GLN A 178 11.59 0.93 -3.30
C GLN A 178 12.95 0.40 -3.74
N MET A 179 14.01 0.63 -2.95
CA MET A 179 15.35 0.14 -3.27
C MET A 179 15.40 -1.38 -3.36
N ARG A 180 14.79 -2.08 -2.37
CA ARG A 180 14.70 -3.54 -2.36
C ARG A 180 13.90 -4.07 -3.56
N TRP A 181 12.76 -3.44 -3.84
CA TRP A 181 11.90 -3.79 -4.97
C TRP A 181 12.64 -3.69 -6.31
N GLN A 182 13.35 -2.58 -6.55
CA GLN A 182 14.12 -2.39 -7.77
C GLN A 182 15.25 -3.42 -7.90
N ASN A 183 15.93 -3.75 -6.81
CA ASN A 183 16.96 -4.80 -6.82
C ASN A 183 16.39 -6.18 -7.18
N ILE A 184 15.23 -6.55 -6.65
CA ILE A 184 14.54 -7.81 -6.98
C ILE A 184 14.17 -7.85 -8.47
N LEU A 185 13.56 -6.77 -8.99
CA LEU A 185 13.21 -6.67 -10.41
C LEU A 185 14.43 -6.80 -11.33
N MET A 186 15.52 -6.12 -10.98
CA MET A 186 16.79 -6.19 -11.72
C MET A 186 17.32 -7.62 -11.75
N ARG A 187 17.47 -8.26 -10.59
CA ARG A 187 17.99 -9.64 -10.47
C ARG A 187 17.10 -10.66 -11.18
N ALA A 188 15.77 -10.49 -11.09
CA ALA A 188 14.83 -11.35 -11.80
C ALA A 188 14.99 -11.22 -13.33
N ASN A 189 15.14 -10.00 -13.84
CA ASN A 189 15.36 -9.77 -15.26
C ASN A 189 16.71 -10.30 -15.75
N GLU A 190 17.78 -10.10 -14.99
CA GLU A 190 19.10 -10.66 -15.30
C GLU A 190 19.07 -12.19 -15.36
N ARG A 191 18.42 -12.82 -14.38
CA ARG A 191 18.27 -14.27 -14.35
C ARG A 191 17.51 -14.80 -15.57
N MET A 192 16.43 -14.11 -15.99
CA MET A 192 15.67 -14.50 -17.18
C MET A 192 16.53 -14.41 -18.44
N LYS A 193 17.29 -13.32 -18.62
CA LYS A 193 18.21 -13.16 -19.75
C LYS A 193 19.23 -14.30 -19.83
N GLU A 194 19.78 -14.73 -18.70
CA GLU A 194 20.74 -15.84 -18.66
C GLU A 194 20.09 -17.20 -18.95
N LEU A 195 18.86 -17.42 -18.50
CA LEU A 195 18.08 -18.62 -18.83
C LEU A 195 17.79 -18.68 -20.34
N ASP A 196 17.37 -17.56 -20.94
CA ASP A 196 17.11 -17.46 -22.37
C ASP A 196 18.36 -17.76 -23.20
N LYS A 197 19.51 -17.21 -22.82
CA LYS A 197 20.80 -17.52 -23.46
C LYS A 197 21.12 -19.02 -23.38
N ALA A 198 20.91 -19.64 -22.23
CA ALA A 198 21.15 -21.08 -22.06
C ALA A 198 20.22 -21.91 -22.95
N VAL A 199 18.94 -21.53 -23.06
CA VAL A 199 17.97 -22.21 -23.94
C VAL A 199 18.37 -22.06 -25.40
N GLN A 200 18.75 -20.86 -25.83
CA GLN A 200 19.20 -20.62 -27.21
C GLN A 200 20.46 -21.44 -27.55
N ALA A 201 21.43 -21.51 -26.62
CA ALA A 201 22.62 -22.32 -26.81
C ALA A 201 22.29 -23.81 -26.92
N ALA A 202 21.42 -24.33 -26.05
CA ALA A 202 20.98 -25.72 -26.10
C ALA A 202 20.25 -26.05 -27.41
N LYS A 203 19.34 -25.18 -27.87
CA LYS A 203 18.65 -25.33 -29.15
C LYS A 203 19.62 -25.41 -30.33
N LYS A 204 20.61 -24.51 -30.39
CA LYS A 204 21.64 -24.56 -31.44
C LYS A 204 22.38 -25.90 -31.49
N VAL A 205 22.71 -26.47 -30.33
CA VAL A 205 23.35 -27.79 -30.26
C VAL A 205 22.40 -28.90 -30.71
N ILE A 206 21.12 -28.85 -30.32
CA ILE A 206 20.09 -29.79 -30.79
C ILE A 206 19.99 -29.75 -32.31
N ASP A 207 19.90 -28.55 -32.90
CA ASP A 207 19.76 -28.37 -34.35
C ASP A 207 20.99 -28.90 -35.10
N GLN A 208 22.19 -28.65 -34.58
CA GLN A 208 23.45 -29.17 -35.14
C GLN A 208 23.52 -30.71 -35.08
N LEU A 209 23.18 -31.31 -33.95
CA LEU A 209 23.17 -32.77 -33.78
C LEU A 209 22.13 -33.43 -34.68
N PHE A 210 20.96 -32.80 -34.84
CA PHE A 210 19.92 -33.27 -35.75
C PHE A 210 20.42 -33.26 -37.20
N ALA A 211 21.07 -32.17 -37.64
CA ALA A 211 21.65 -32.08 -38.98
C ALA A 211 22.72 -33.16 -39.21
N GLN A 212 23.59 -33.43 -38.23
CA GLN A 212 24.57 -34.51 -38.30
C GLN A 212 23.91 -35.88 -38.38
N TYR A 213 22.87 -36.14 -37.59
CA TYR A 213 22.12 -37.40 -37.61
C TYR A 213 21.47 -37.64 -38.98
N VAL A 214 20.81 -36.62 -39.54
CA VAL A 214 20.21 -36.70 -40.88
C VAL A 214 21.27 -36.97 -41.96
N LEU A 215 22.44 -36.32 -41.87
CA LEU A 215 23.54 -36.55 -42.80
C LEU A 215 24.07 -37.99 -42.72
N ILE A 216 24.30 -38.50 -41.51
CA ILE A 216 24.76 -39.89 -41.29
C ILE A 216 23.73 -40.88 -41.83
N TYR A 217 22.44 -40.65 -41.55
CA TYR A 217 21.34 -41.48 -42.06
C TYR A 217 21.28 -41.50 -43.60
N PHE A 218 21.45 -40.33 -44.23
CA PHE A 218 21.49 -40.21 -45.69
C PHE A 218 22.71 -40.93 -46.31
N ILE A 219 23.88 -40.81 -45.69
CA ILE A 219 25.08 -41.53 -46.13
C ILE A 219 24.87 -43.04 -46.00
N PHE A 220 24.32 -43.49 -44.87
CA PHE A 220 24.08 -44.92 -44.63
C PHE A 220 23.11 -45.51 -45.64
N THR A 221 21.98 -44.83 -45.91
CA THR A 221 21.00 -45.28 -46.91
C THR A 221 21.62 -45.39 -48.31
N LYS A 222 22.42 -44.41 -48.75
CA LYS A 222 23.13 -44.48 -50.03
C LYS A 222 24.16 -45.61 -50.11
N LEU A 223 24.92 -45.86 -49.04
CA LEU A 223 25.90 -46.94 -48.99
C LEU A 223 25.22 -48.32 -49.02
N THR A 224 24.08 -48.48 -48.34
CA THR A 224 23.31 -49.72 -48.39
C THR A 224 22.67 -49.98 -49.76
N SER A 225 22.17 -48.94 -50.44
CA SER A 225 21.61 -49.09 -51.79
C SER A 225 22.68 -49.35 -52.86
N ALA A 226 23.94 -48.97 -52.62
CA ALA A 226 25.04 -49.21 -53.57
C ALA A 226 25.69 -50.60 -53.40
N ARG A 227 25.35 -51.34 -52.33
CA ARG A 227 25.84 -52.71 -52.07
C ARG A 227 24.86 -53.81 -52.51
N LEU A 228 23.64 -53.46 -52.88
CA LEU A 228 22.63 -54.32 -53.48
C LEU A 228 22.69 -54.19 -55.01
#